data_AF-A0A564RYN1-F1
#
_entry.id   AF-A0A564RYN1-F1
#
_cell.length_a   1.000
_cell.length_b   1.000
_cell.length_c   1.000
_cell.angle_alpha   90.00
_cell.angle_beta   90.00
_cell.angle_gamma   90.00
#
_symmetry.space_group_name_H-M   'P 1'
#
loop_
_entity.id
_entity.type
_entity.pdbx_description
1 polymer ?
#
loop_
_entity_poly.entity_id
_entity_poly.type
_entity_poly.pdbx_seq_one_letter_code
_entity_poly.pdbx_strand_id
1 'polypeptide(L)'
;MFGAVIGNTDDHLRNHGYLRKNNSWQLAPTFSMNPEPFDPSLPDSHQMSLLGDTEVDIDKLMSDESLSLFGVSRKYADHWLPTLRSAFAYV
;
A
#
# COMPACT_ATOMS: atom_id res chain seq x y z
N MET A 1 -1.29 -0.71 -1.97
CA MET A 1 -0.80 -1.78 -2.87
C MET A 1 0.70 -1.99 -2.73
N PHE A 2 1.57 -1.06 -3.16
CA PHE A 2 3.03 -1.29 -3.08
C PHE A 2 3.55 -1.56 -1.65
N GLY A 3 3.17 -0.73 -0.66
CA GLY A 3 3.57 -0.91 0.75
C GLY A 3 3.23 -2.29 1.31
N ALA A 4 1.98 -2.73 1.15
CA ALA A 4 1.55 -4.08 1.51
C ALA A 4 2.36 -5.18 0.80
N VAL A 5 2.65 -5.02 -0.48
CA VAL A 5 3.38 -6.03 -1.27
C VAL A 5 4.86 -6.13 -0.87
N ILE A 6 5.47 -5.03 -0.41
CA ILE A 6 6.83 -5.06 0.13
C ILE A 6 6.87 -5.42 1.62
N GLY A 7 5.73 -5.66 2.27
CA GLY A 7 5.67 -5.85 3.73
C GLY A 7 6.18 -4.62 4.48
N ASN A 8 5.66 -3.44 4.15
CA ASN A 8 5.86 -2.19 4.91
C ASN A 8 4.71 -2.01 5.91
N THR A 9 4.89 -2.57 7.09
CA THR A 9 3.99 -2.61 8.25
C THR A 9 4.00 -1.33 9.07
N ASP A 10 5.09 -0.53 9.08
CA ASP A 10 5.10 0.78 9.76
C ASP A 10 4.49 1.90 8.88
N ASP A 11 3.35 1.66 8.25
CA ASP A 11 2.67 2.59 7.34
C ASP A 11 1.75 3.60 8.04
N HIS A 12 2.15 4.07 9.22
CA HIS A 12 1.32 4.97 10.01
C HIS A 12 1.07 6.33 9.31
N LEU A 13 0.00 7.04 9.70
CA LEU A 13 -0.44 8.30 9.06
C LEU A 13 0.64 9.40 8.97
N ARG A 14 1.67 9.38 9.83
CA ARG A 14 2.80 10.33 9.75
C ARG A 14 3.71 10.09 8.54
N ASN A 15 3.64 8.92 7.91
CA ASN A 15 4.34 8.58 6.66
C ASN A 15 3.57 9.05 5.42
N HIS A 16 2.40 9.67 5.60
CA HIS A 16 1.59 10.27 4.54
C HIS A 16 1.67 11.80 4.59
N GLY A 17 2.61 12.36 3.84
CA GLY A 17 2.83 13.81 3.77
C GLY A 17 1.93 14.52 2.76
N TYR A 18 1.68 15.81 3.01
CA TYR A 18 1.02 16.71 2.08
C TYR A 18 1.88 17.96 1.87
N LEU A 19 1.99 18.38 0.62
CA LEU A 19 2.67 19.61 0.22
C LEU A 19 1.64 20.71 0.00
N ARG A 20 1.91 21.89 0.55
CA ARG A 20 1.09 23.08 0.32
C ARG A 20 1.44 23.67 -1.04
N LYS A 21 0.45 23.82 -1.93
CA LYS A 21 0.63 24.47 -3.24
C LYS A 21 -0.45 25.54 -3.43
N ASN A 22 -0.06 26.81 -3.55
CA ASN A 22 -0.97 27.96 -3.71
C ASN A 22 -2.07 28.02 -2.65
N ASN A 23 -3.30 27.64 -2.99
CA ASN A 23 -4.48 27.55 -2.10
C ASN A 23 -5.03 26.11 -1.94
N SER A 24 -4.24 25.09 -2.30
CA SER A 24 -4.58 23.67 -2.09
C SER A 24 -3.46 22.87 -1.42
N TRP A 25 -3.78 21.61 -1.10
CA TRP A 25 -2.86 20.58 -0.66
C TRP A 25 -2.75 19.50 -1.74
N GLN A 26 -1.56 18.93 -1.89
CA GLN A 26 -1.29 17.80 -2.77
C GLN A 26 -0.55 16.74 -1.97
N LEU A 27 -0.72 15.46 -2.32
CA LEU A 27 0.10 14.41 -1.72
C LEU A 27 1.58 14.70 -1.99
N ALA A 28 2.41 14.55 -0.96
CA ALA A 28 3.85 14.50 -1.15
C ALA A 28 4.24 13.20 -1.86
N PRO A 29 5.43 13.13 -2.50
CA PRO A 29 6.03 11.85 -2.84
C PRO A 29 6.08 10.94 -1.61
N THR A 30 5.87 9.64 -1.80
CA THR A 30 5.96 8.64 -0.73
C THR A 30 7.36 8.62 -0.12
N PHE A 31 7.45 8.48 1.21
CA PHE A 31 8.71 8.40 1.96
C PHE A 31 8.59 7.33 3.05
N SER A 32 9.73 6.90 3.60
CA SER A 32 9.80 5.87 4.64
C SER A 32 9.12 4.55 4.24
N MET A 33 9.32 4.14 2.98
CA MET A 33 8.82 2.87 2.44
C MET A 33 9.93 1.81 2.58
N ASN A 34 9.88 1.00 3.63
CA ASN A 34 10.87 -0.05 3.88
C ASN A 34 10.16 -1.37 4.18
N PRO A 35 10.65 -2.51 3.64
CA PRO A 35 10.21 -3.82 4.11
C PRO A 35 10.66 -4.01 5.57
N GLU A 36 9.80 -4.53 6.44
CA GLU A 36 10.25 -5.02 7.75
C GLU A 36 10.89 -6.41 7.62
N PRO A 37 11.85 -6.75 8.49
CA PRO A 37 12.45 -8.09 8.51
C PRO A 37 11.39 -9.16 8.71
N PHE A 38 11.33 -10.12 7.78
CA PHE A 38 10.43 -11.25 7.91
C PHE A 38 10.81 -12.13 9.10
N ASP A 39 9.88 -12.29 10.04
CA ASP A 39 9.97 -13.25 11.14
C ASP A 39 8.71 -14.12 11.14
N PRO A 40 8.81 -15.43 10.83
CA PRO A 40 7.66 -16.32 10.77
C PRO A 40 6.99 -16.55 12.13
N SER A 41 7.60 -16.08 13.23
CA SER A 41 7.02 -16.14 14.57
C SER A 41 6.24 -14.88 14.97
N LEU A 42 6.28 -13.82 14.15
CA LEU A 42 5.58 -12.57 14.38
C LEU A 42 4.53 -12.33 13.28
N PRO A 43 3.40 -11.68 13.60
CA PRO A 43 2.41 -11.30 12.60
C PRO A 43 2.92 -10.15 11.72
N ASP A 44 2.60 -10.19 10.43
CA ASP A 44 2.85 -9.13 9.45
C ASP A 44 1.74 -8.07 9.53
N SER A 45 1.68 -7.39 10.67
CA SER A 45 0.56 -6.50 11.03
C SER A 45 0.85 -5.05 10.65
N HIS A 46 0.10 -4.53 9.70
CA HIS A 46 0.15 -3.14 9.27
C HIS A 46 -0.43 -2.19 10.33
N GLN A 47 0.17 -1.00 10.45
CA GLN A 47 -0.37 0.10 11.26
C GLN A 47 -1.72 0.60 10.74
N MET A 48 -1.99 0.44 9.44
CA MET A 48 -3.29 0.75 8.83
C MET A 48 -4.04 -0.53 8.44
N SER A 49 -5.24 -0.72 9.01
CA SER A 49 -6.10 -1.84 8.65
C SER A 49 -6.82 -1.61 7.32
N LEU A 50 -7.00 -2.68 6.55
CA LEU A 50 -7.93 -2.76 5.42
C LEU A 50 -9.16 -3.56 5.82
N LEU A 51 -10.34 -2.96 5.76
CA LEU A 51 -11.61 -3.63 6.09
C LEU A 51 -11.62 -4.26 7.51
N GLY A 52 -10.90 -3.62 8.45
CA GLY A 52 -10.76 -4.09 9.84
C GLY A 52 -9.68 -5.13 10.06
N ASP A 53 -8.96 -5.54 9.01
CA ASP A 53 -7.86 -6.50 9.07
C ASP A 53 -6.50 -5.78 8.95
N THR A 54 -5.55 -6.11 9.81
CA THR A 54 -4.19 -5.56 9.78
C THR A 54 -3.20 -6.41 9.00
N GLU A 55 -3.53 -7.65 8.67
CA GLU A 55 -2.70 -8.48 7.80
C GLU A 55 -3.13 -8.22 6.36
N VAL A 56 -2.44 -7.32 5.64
CA VAL A 56 -2.89 -6.83 4.33
C VAL A 56 -2.01 -7.40 3.23
N ASP A 57 -2.53 -8.38 2.50
CA ASP A 57 -1.86 -8.93 1.33
C ASP A 57 -2.42 -8.35 0.01
N ILE A 58 -1.83 -8.78 -1.12
CA ILE A 58 -2.24 -8.34 -2.45
C ILE A 58 -3.66 -8.81 -2.80
N ASP A 59 -4.09 -9.97 -2.31
CA ASP A 59 -5.41 -10.53 -2.63
C ASP A 59 -6.51 -9.73 -1.94
N LYS A 60 -6.30 -9.33 -0.67
CA LYS A 60 -7.20 -8.44 0.08
C LYS A 60 -7.29 -7.07 -0.58
N LEU A 61 -6.15 -6.49 -0.97
CA LEU A 61 -6.11 -5.21 -1.69
C LEU A 61 -6.83 -5.26 -3.04
N MET A 62 -6.68 -6.39 -3.73
CA MET A 62 -7.30 -6.67 -5.02
C MET A 62 -8.68 -7.29 -4.89
N SER A 63 -9.31 -7.31 -3.71
CA SER A 63 -10.70 -7.78 -3.56
C SER A 63 -11.68 -6.76 -4.13
N ASP A 64 -12.85 -7.23 -4.60
CA ASP A 64 -13.88 -6.32 -5.13
C ASP A 64 -14.38 -5.33 -4.07
N GLU A 65 -14.40 -5.73 -2.79
CA GLU A 65 -14.76 -4.86 -1.68
C GLU A 65 -13.74 -3.73 -1.48
N SER A 66 -12.44 -4.05 -1.43
CA SER A 66 -11.36 -3.04 -1.33
C SER A 66 -11.37 -2.09 -2.53
N LEU A 67 -11.49 -2.64 -3.75
CA LEU A 67 -11.54 -1.83 -4.96
C LEU A 67 -12.75 -0.89 -4.97
N SER A 68 -13.91 -1.37 -4.54
CA SER A 68 -15.13 -0.58 -4.38
C SER A 68 -14.95 0.52 -3.30
N LEU A 69 -14.38 0.18 -2.15
CA LEU A 69 -14.12 1.12 -1.04
C LEU A 69 -13.32 2.34 -1.50
N PHE A 70 -12.28 2.13 -2.32
CA PHE A 70 -11.42 3.21 -2.82
C PHE A 70 -11.89 3.80 -4.16
N GLY A 71 -13.01 3.35 -4.72
CA GLY A 71 -13.51 3.82 -6.02
C GLY A 71 -12.59 3.48 -7.19
N VAL A 72 -11.82 2.39 -7.08
CA VAL A 72 -10.86 1.94 -8.10
C VAL A 72 -11.50 0.83 -8.93
N SER A 73 -11.55 0.99 -10.26
CA SER A 73 -12.01 -0.10 -11.12
C SER A 73 -10.97 -1.24 -11.19
N ARG A 74 -11.43 -2.48 -11.30
CA ARG A 74 -10.54 -3.64 -11.52
C ARG A 74 -9.59 -3.46 -12.70
N LYS A 75 -10.11 -2.96 -13.82
CA LYS A 75 -9.29 -2.65 -15.01
C LYS A 75 -8.14 -1.69 -14.70
N TYR A 76 -8.39 -0.67 -13.87
CA TYR A 76 -7.35 0.28 -13.47
C TYR A 76 -6.33 -0.36 -12.50
N ALA A 77 -6.79 -1.16 -11.54
CA ALA A 77 -5.90 -1.89 -10.65
C ALA A 77 -4.99 -2.87 -11.42
N ASP A 78 -5.58 -3.66 -12.33
CA ASP A 78 -4.86 -4.62 -13.17
C ASP A 78 -3.82 -3.95 -14.08
N HIS A 79 -4.08 -2.72 -14.54
CA HIS A 79 -3.15 -1.95 -15.35
C HIS A 79 -1.79 -1.73 -14.65
N TRP A 80 -1.78 -1.66 -13.31
CA TRP A 80 -0.56 -1.42 -12.53
C TRP A 80 0.19 -2.70 -12.11
N LEU A 81 -0.43 -3.88 -12.23
CA LEU A 81 0.22 -5.15 -11.88
C LEU A 81 1.55 -5.39 -12.62
N PRO A 82 1.71 -5.09 -13.93
CA PRO A 82 2.99 -5.24 -14.60
C PRO A 82 4.08 -4.33 -14.02
N THR A 83 3.75 -3.07 -13.71
CA THR A 83 4.68 -2.13 -13.07
C THR A 83 5.10 -2.64 -11.71
N LEU A 84 4.14 -3.11 -10.90
CA LEU A 84 4.42 -3.70 -9.59
C LEU A 84 5.37 -4.89 -9.73
N ARG A 85 5.08 -5.85 -10.62
CA ARG A 85 5.93 -7.01 -10.88
C ARG A 85 7.34 -6.62 -11.34
N SER A 86 7.45 -5.58 -12.18
CA SER A 86 8.76 -5.11 -12.66
C SER A 86 9.66 -4.58 -11.54
N ALA A 87 9.08 -4.03 -10.47
CA ALA A 87 9.83 -3.59 -9.30
C ALA A 87 10.50 -4.76 -8.55
N PHE A 88 9.96 -5.97 -8.70
CA PHE A 88 10.50 -7.19 -8.07
C PHE A 88 11.30 -8.08 -9.02
N ALA A 89 11.42 -7.72 -10.30
CA ALA A 89 12.07 -8.58 -11.30
C ALA A 89 13.61 -8.65 -11.16
N TYR A 90 14.19 -7.83 -10.28
CA TYR A 90 15.64 -7.66 -10.10
C TYR A 90 16.10 -7.79 -8.65
N VAL A 91 15.21 -8.24 -7.75
CA VAL A 91 15.50 -8.59 -6.35
C VAL A 91 15.42 -10.10 -6.21
#